data_AF-A0A7V9L708-F1
#
_entry.id   AF-A0A7V9L708-F1
#
_cell.length_a   1.000
_cell.length_b   1.000
_cell.length_c   1.000
_cell.angle_alpha   90.00
_cell.angle_beta   90.00
_cell.angle_gamma   90.00
#
_symmetry.space_group_name_H-M   'P 1'
#
loop_
_entity.id
_entity.type
_entity.pdbx_description
1 polymer ?
#
loop_
_entity_poly.entity_id
_entity_poly.type
_entity_poly.pdbx_seq_one_letter_code
_entity_poly.pdbx_strand_id
1 'polypeptide(L)'
;LVTAVSRAHESGIAIGDISGSTVLCERDGRMVLGRLSLGQVPAFGPLGQILAPEVVRGEVEAHDPAAAEAIDLYGLGCIAIEMARGTPPFAIDLGTGEPAPKEQELSGHGHEPPPRLADLRPDLPGELSDLVEWLLAKQPAARPPSAKEVGAQVDAIIERIGTGTRSIRVLVVDDDTPRSRLGWSLARRAHASAIVEIASEGTDAAHKLNRDSPDLVFIRASLRGVMNALELCMYARGLRVEQQAKLVIVGDISEKDVPAFAAADVSAIPDDSQLAEAMIAQVRAVAADSPRRRKPRSTVSG
;
A
#
# COMPACT_ATOMS: atom_id res chain seq x y z
N LEU A 1 11.35 2.76 16.50
CA LEU A 1 12.49 2.07 15.85
C LEU A 1 13.28 2.99 14.95
N VAL A 2 12.68 3.52 13.87
CA VAL A 2 13.37 4.40 12.90
C VAL A 2 14.11 5.56 13.57
N THR A 3 13.48 6.23 14.54
CA THR A 3 14.11 7.30 15.34
C THR A 3 15.38 6.85 16.08
N ALA A 4 15.42 5.61 16.58
CA ALA A 4 16.58 5.08 17.28
C ALA A 4 17.74 4.79 16.30
N VAL A 5 17.43 4.24 15.13
CA VAL A 5 18.40 4.03 14.04
C VAL A 5 18.98 5.36 13.56
N SER A 6 18.12 6.35 13.29
CA SER A 6 18.56 7.68 12.87
C SER A 6 19.52 8.34 13.85
N ARG A 7 19.26 8.23 15.17
CA ARG A 7 20.15 8.77 16.21
C ARG A 7 21.48 8.04 16.28
N ALA A 8 21.49 6.73 16.05
CA ALA A 8 22.72 5.94 16.00
C ALA A 8 23.57 6.37 14.80
N HIS A 9 22.97 6.47 13.61
CA HIS A 9 23.62 6.95 12.38
C HIS A 9 24.20 8.35 12.54
N GLU A 10 23.44 9.29 13.14
CA GLU A 10 23.92 10.65 13.47
C GLU A 10 25.14 10.64 14.42
N SER A 11 25.30 9.59 15.22
CA SER A 11 26.44 9.40 16.12
C SER A 11 27.59 8.61 15.48
N GLY A 12 27.50 8.28 14.19
CA GLY A 12 28.47 7.46 13.46
C GLY A 12 28.42 5.97 13.84
N ILE A 13 27.29 5.51 14.38
CA ILE A 13 27.11 4.13 14.85
C ILE A 13 26.08 3.43 13.98
N ALA A 14 26.48 2.33 13.33
CA ALA A 14 25.54 1.41 12.71
C ALA A 14 25.01 0.40 13.75
N ILE A 15 23.76 -0.02 13.60
CA ILE A 15 23.14 -1.02 14.46
C ILE A 15 23.70 -2.40 14.12
N GLY A 16 23.64 -2.75 12.83
CA GLY A 16 24.26 -3.94 12.28
C GLY A 16 23.57 -5.26 12.67
N ASP A 17 22.34 -5.21 13.17
CA ASP A 17 21.54 -6.41 13.48
C ASP A 17 20.08 -6.04 13.82
N ILE A 18 19.34 -5.49 12.85
CA ILE A 18 17.92 -5.13 13.05
C ILE A 18 17.04 -6.34 12.71
N SER A 19 16.48 -7.00 13.72
CA SER A 19 15.54 -8.12 13.59
C SER A 19 14.58 -8.20 14.78
N GLY A 20 13.54 -9.02 14.71
CA GLY A 20 12.64 -9.26 15.84
C GLY A 20 13.34 -9.80 17.10
N SER A 21 14.50 -10.45 16.96
CA SER A 21 15.29 -10.95 18.09
C SER A 21 16.09 -9.87 18.82
N THR A 22 16.35 -8.73 18.17
CA THR A 22 17.14 -7.62 18.72
C THR A 22 16.31 -6.42 19.11
N VAL A 23 15.00 -6.44 18.80
CA VAL A 23 14.05 -5.42 19.21
C VAL A 23 13.25 -5.89 20.42
N LEU A 24 13.29 -5.09 21.48
CA LEU A 24 12.51 -5.29 22.69
C LEU A 24 11.26 -4.41 22.63
N CYS A 25 10.13 -4.95 23.06
CA CYS A 25 8.88 -4.22 23.19
C CYS A 25 8.54 -4.06 24.68
N GLU A 26 8.45 -2.82 25.16
CA GLU A 26 7.98 -2.49 26.50
C GLU A 26 6.44 -2.61 26.59
N ARG A 27 5.90 -2.71 27.81
CA ARG A 27 4.46 -2.95 28.04
C ARG A 27 3.55 -1.83 27.51
N ASP A 28 4.08 -0.63 27.36
CA ASP A 28 3.40 0.54 26.81
C ASP A 28 3.49 0.61 25.27
N GLY A 29 4.09 -0.39 24.62
CA GLY A 29 4.28 -0.46 23.17
C GLY A 29 5.54 0.25 22.68
N ARG A 30 6.38 0.77 23.56
CA ARG A 30 7.66 1.37 23.16
C ARG A 30 8.64 0.29 22.70
N MET A 31 9.13 0.46 21.47
CA MET A 31 10.14 -0.41 20.87
C MET A 31 11.55 0.11 21.14
N VAL A 32 12.43 -0.75 21.65
CA VAL A 32 13.81 -0.46 22.04
C VAL A 32 14.76 -1.39 21.29
N LEU A 33 15.85 -0.84 20.74
CA LEU A 33 16.94 -1.65 20.19
C LEU A 33 17.73 -2.26 21.35
N GLY A 34 17.61 -3.58 21.55
CA GLY A 34 18.22 -4.31 22.66
C GLY A 34 19.69 -4.68 22.44
N ARG A 35 20.18 -4.57 21.21
CA ARG A 35 21.57 -4.84 20.84
C ARG A 35 22.10 -3.76 19.90
N LEU A 36 23.22 -3.15 20.29
CA LEU A 36 24.04 -2.30 19.43
C LEU A 36 25.34 -3.04 19.17
N SER A 37 25.80 -3.08 17.93
CA SER A 37 27.12 -3.60 17.61
C SER A 37 28.18 -2.61 18.11
N LEU A 38 28.70 -2.82 19.32
CA LEU A 38 29.74 -1.97 19.95
C LEU A 38 31.15 -2.20 19.37
N GLY A 39 31.32 -3.19 18.50
CA GLY A 39 32.54 -3.36 17.73
C GLY A 39 32.59 -2.30 16.64
N GLN A 40 33.57 -1.40 16.69
CA GLN A 40 33.80 -0.32 15.71
C GLN A 40 34.24 -0.82 14.32
N VAL A 41 33.62 -1.89 13.84
CA VAL A 41 33.83 -2.50 12.52
C VAL A 41 32.43 -2.55 11.85
N PRO A 42 32.08 -1.56 11.02
CA PRO A 42 30.72 -1.32 10.53
C PRO A 42 30.40 -2.28 9.38
N ALA A 43 29.70 -3.38 9.68
CA ALA A 43 28.74 -4.07 8.80
C ALA A 43 28.33 -5.43 9.35
N PHE A 44 28.96 -5.93 10.42
CA PHE A 44 28.72 -7.28 10.90
C PHE A 44 28.58 -7.29 12.42
N GLY A 45 27.33 -7.39 12.91
CA GLY A 45 27.10 -7.80 14.29
C GLY A 45 27.80 -9.14 14.59
N PRO A 46 28.03 -9.48 15.87
CA PRO A 46 28.89 -10.59 16.31
C PRO A 46 28.44 -12.02 15.89
N LEU A 47 27.47 -12.16 14.98
CA LEU A 47 26.90 -13.42 14.52
C LEU A 47 26.73 -13.53 12.99
N GLY A 48 27.13 -12.55 12.18
CA GLY A 48 27.00 -12.66 10.72
C GLY A 48 25.55 -12.92 10.25
N GLN A 49 24.57 -12.34 10.95
CA GLN A 49 23.14 -12.55 10.73
C GLN A 49 22.47 -11.40 9.95
N ILE A 50 23.24 -10.42 9.48
CA ILE A 50 22.68 -9.41 8.60
C ILE A 50 22.55 -10.01 7.20
N LEU A 51 21.31 -10.10 6.73
CA LEU A 51 20.97 -10.66 5.43
C LEU A 51 20.69 -9.56 4.39
N ALA A 52 21.39 -8.43 4.48
CA ALA A 52 21.29 -7.43 3.42
C ALA A 52 21.87 -8.01 2.11
N PRO A 53 21.24 -7.79 0.94
CA PRO A 53 21.61 -8.41 -0.33
C PRO A 53 23.10 -8.28 -0.66
N GLU A 54 23.66 -7.09 -0.51
CA GLU A 54 25.05 -6.75 -0.76
C GLU A 54 26.03 -7.42 0.21
N VAL A 55 25.58 -7.73 1.43
CA VAL A 55 26.35 -8.51 2.40
C VAL A 55 26.35 -9.99 2.00
N VAL A 56 25.18 -10.52 1.63
CA VAL A 56 25.03 -11.92 1.20
C VAL A 56 25.84 -12.19 -0.08
N ARG A 57 25.89 -11.23 -0.99
CA ARG A 57 26.67 -11.33 -2.24
C ARG A 57 28.17 -11.06 -2.05
N GLY A 58 28.60 -10.60 -0.87
CA GLY A 58 29.99 -10.23 -0.62
C GLY A 58 30.46 -8.99 -1.39
N GLU A 59 29.54 -8.06 -1.68
CA GLU A 59 29.79 -6.84 -2.45
C GLU A 59 30.27 -5.66 -1.56
N VAL A 60 30.28 -5.84 -0.24
CA VAL A 60 30.60 -4.81 0.74
C VAL A 60 31.70 -5.28 1.70
N GLU A 61 32.65 -4.39 1.96
CA GLU A 61 33.67 -4.60 2.98
C GLU A 61 33.15 -4.22 4.38
N ALA A 62 33.62 -4.92 5.39
CA ALA A 62 33.22 -4.78 6.78
C ALA A 62 33.49 -3.41 7.44
N HIS A 63 34.04 -2.45 6.69
CA HIS A 63 34.58 -1.18 7.15
C HIS A 63 33.91 0.06 6.52
N ASP A 64 32.95 -0.11 5.60
CA ASP A 64 32.30 1.00 4.89
C ASP A 64 31.09 1.55 5.68
N PRO A 65 31.18 2.79 6.24
CA PRO A 65 30.08 3.39 6.98
C PRO A 65 28.82 3.63 6.13
N ALA A 66 28.99 3.96 4.84
CA ALA A 66 27.86 4.22 3.95
C ALA A 66 27.07 2.93 3.66
N ALA A 67 27.79 1.81 3.56
CA ALA A 67 27.16 0.51 3.43
C ALA A 67 26.42 0.10 4.71
N ALA A 68 26.98 0.40 5.89
CA ALA A 68 26.37 0.06 7.17
C ALA A 68 25.01 0.76 7.41
N GLU A 69 24.86 2.02 7.00
CA GLU A 69 23.56 2.69 7.05
C GLU A 69 22.54 2.04 6.11
N ALA A 70 22.94 1.75 4.86
CA ALA A 70 22.06 1.11 3.89
C ALA A 70 21.63 -0.30 4.32
N ILE A 71 22.51 -1.03 5.01
CA ILE A 71 22.25 -2.33 5.62
C ILE A 71 21.17 -2.21 6.71
N ASP A 72 21.29 -1.24 7.62
CA ASP A 72 20.29 -1.02 8.66
C ASP A 72 18.92 -0.63 8.08
N LEU A 73 18.90 0.15 6.99
CA LEU A 73 17.67 0.46 6.28
C LEU A 73 16.98 -0.80 5.72
N TYR A 74 17.76 -1.72 5.15
CA TYR A 74 17.23 -3.01 4.73
C TYR A 74 16.66 -3.82 5.90
N GLY A 75 17.36 -3.82 7.03
CA GLY A 75 16.88 -4.43 8.28
C GLY A 75 15.57 -3.83 8.80
N LEU A 76 15.37 -2.50 8.68
CA LEU A 76 14.09 -1.85 8.99
C LEU A 76 12.94 -2.36 8.11
N GLY A 77 13.20 -2.63 6.83
CA GLY A 77 12.22 -3.27 5.94
C GLY A 77 11.91 -4.71 6.35
N CYS A 78 12.95 -5.49 6.72
CA CYS A 78 12.78 -6.88 7.13
C CYS A 78 11.92 -7.00 8.39
N ILE A 79 12.19 -6.17 9.40
CA ILE A 79 11.41 -6.20 10.64
C ILE A 79 9.98 -5.72 10.42
N ALA A 80 9.72 -4.83 9.45
CA ALA A 80 8.36 -4.44 9.10
C ALA A 80 7.53 -5.62 8.56
N ILE A 81 8.14 -6.45 7.70
CA ILE A 81 7.52 -7.70 7.23
C ILE A 81 7.37 -8.71 8.37
N GLU A 82 8.40 -8.85 9.21
CA GLU A 82 8.35 -9.74 10.38
C GLU A 82 7.24 -9.36 11.35
N MET A 83 7.07 -8.07 11.66
CA MET A 83 5.96 -7.58 12.48
C MET A 83 4.59 -7.84 11.85
N ALA A 84 4.50 -7.87 10.51
CA ALA A 84 3.25 -8.08 9.80
C ALA A 84 2.87 -9.57 9.66
N ARG A 85 3.86 -10.45 9.44
CA ARG A 85 3.69 -11.88 9.16
C ARG A 85 3.97 -12.78 10.37
N GLY A 86 4.71 -12.29 11.35
CA GLY A 86 5.25 -13.06 12.49
C GLY A 86 6.61 -13.72 12.21
N THR A 87 7.07 -13.72 10.96
CA THR A 87 8.36 -14.30 10.54
C THR A 87 9.08 -13.39 9.54
N PRO A 88 10.42 -13.40 9.48
CA PRO A 88 11.19 -12.64 8.49
C PRO A 88 10.78 -12.90 7.03
N PRO A 89 11.09 -12.00 6.08
CA PRO A 89 10.66 -12.06 4.68
C PRO A 89 10.89 -13.41 3.98
N PHE A 90 12.06 -14.02 4.18
CA PHE A 90 12.47 -15.26 3.53
C PHE A 90 12.61 -16.43 4.50
N ALA A 91 12.07 -16.29 5.71
CA ALA A 91 11.90 -17.42 6.62
C ALA A 91 10.88 -18.39 6.02
N ILE A 92 11.28 -19.64 5.87
CA ILE A 92 10.42 -20.73 5.41
C ILE A 92 10.04 -21.55 6.64
N ASP A 93 8.75 -21.68 6.89
CA ASP A 93 8.22 -22.69 7.80
C ASP A 93 7.91 -23.94 6.96
N LEU A 94 8.77 -24.96 7.07
CA LEU A 94 8.59 -26.21 6.34
C LEU A 94 7.46 -27.08 6.94
N GLY A 95 6.84 -26.66 8.06
CA GLY A 95 5.79 -27.44 8.74
C GLY A 95 6.29 -28.76 9.33
N THR A 96 7.60 -29.02 9.25
CA THR A 96 8.27 -30.24 9.73
C THR A 96 8.89 -30.08 11.11
N GLY A 97 8.88 -28.87 11.67
CA GLY A 97 9.59 -28.53 12.92
C GLY A 97 11.10 -28.41 12.76
N GLU A 98 11.63 -28.57 11.54
CA GLU A 98 13.03 -28.30 11.22
C GLU A 98 13.19 -26.89 10.62
N PRO A 99 14.20 -26.12 11.05
CA PRO A 99 14.48 -24.82 10.46
C PRO A 99 14.84 -25.01 8.98
N ALA A 100 14.32 -24.13 8.12
CA ALA A 100 14.65 -24.15 6.71
C ALA A 100 16.16 -24.01 6.47
N PRO A 101 16.70 -24.54 5.35
CA PRO A 101 18.11 -24.39 5.03
C PRO A 101 18.49 -22.92 4.96
N LYS A 102 19.43 -22.49 5.81
CA LYS A 102 19.94 -21.10 5.87
C LYS A 102 20.39 -20.57 4.50
N GLU A 103 20.82 -21.47 3.62
CA GLU A 103 21.20 -21.20 2.23
C GLU A 103 20.04 -20.64 1.38
N GLN A 104 18.81 -21.13 1.57
CA GLN A 104 17.63 -20.61 0.86
C GLN A 104 17.24 -19.22 1.34
N GLU A 105 17.30 -18.98 2.65
CA GLU A 105 17.04 -17.67 3.23
C GLU A 105 18.06 -16.64 2.71
N LEU A 106 19.35 -16.99 2.73
CA LEU A 106 20.43 -16.20 2.11
C LEU A 106 20.15 -15.94 0.63
N SER A 107 19.82 -16.97 -0.15
CA SER A 107 19.48 -16.82 -1.56
C SER A 107 18.30 -15.86 -1.78
N GLY A 108 17.25 -15.96 -0.94
CA GLY A 108 16.09 -15.08 -0.96
C GLY A 108 16.45 -13.62 -0.73
N HIS A 109 17.23 -13.37 0.31
CA HIS A 109 17.77 -12.04 0.58
C HIS A 109 18.66 -11.53 -0.55
N GLY A 110 19.50 -12.38 -1.13
CA GLY A 110 20.36 -12.03 -2.26
C GLY A 110 19.60 -11.71 -3.55
N HIS A 111 18.52 -12.42 -3.87
CA HIS A 111 18.00 -12.43 -5.25
C HIS A 111 16.48 -12.34 -5.38
N GLU A 112 15.73 -12.95 -4.46
CA GLU A 112 14.28 -13.04 -4.61
C GLU A 112 13.57 -11.74 -4.23
N PRO A 113 12.48 -11.35 -4.94
CA PRO A 113 11.69 -10.21 -4.52
C PRO A 113 11.10 -10.45 -3.12
N PRO A 114 11.15 -9.47 -2.20
CA PRO A 114 10.56 -9.60 -0.88
C PRO A 114 9.03 -9.74 -0.97
N PRO A 115 8.37 -10.37 0.02
CA PRO A 115 6.92 -10.33 0.16
C PRO A 115 6.44 -8.88 0.26
N ARG A 116 5.30 -8.57 -0.39
CA ARG A 116 4.71 -7.24 -0.32
C ARG A 116 3.87 -7.11 0.93
N LEU A 117 4.05 -6.03 1.67
CA LEU A 117 3.31 -5.79 2.91
C LEU A 117 1.79 -5.70 2.66
N ALA A 118 1.38 -5.10 1.54
CA ALA A 118 -0.02 -5.01 1.14
C ALA A 118 -0.71 -6.37 0.96
N ASP A 119 0.02 -7.43 0.58
CA ASP A 119 -0.53 -8.78 0.42
C ASP A 119 -0.70 -9.46 1.79
N LEU A 120 0.21 -9.19 2.72
CA LEU A 120 0.21 -9.75 4.08
C LEU A 120 -0.81 -9.05 5.00
N ARG A 121 -0.94 -7.73 4.86
CA ARG A 121 -1.76 -6.86 5.70
C ARG A 121 -2.47 -5.80 4.85
N PRO A 122 -3.50 -6.20 4.08
CA PRO A 122 -4.25 -5.30 3.20
C PRO A 122 -5.07 -4.24 3.96
N ASP A 123 -5.17 -4.36 5.29
CA ASP A 123 -5.78 -3.38 6.18
C ASP A 123 -4.85 -2.21 6.54
N LEU A 124 -3.55 -2.32 6.26
CA LEU A 124 -2.59 -1.22 6.44
C LEU A 124 -2.61 -0.24 5.25
N PRO A 125 -2.21 1.02 5.45
CA PRO A 125 -2.12 1.99 4.35
C PRO A 125 -1.15 1.56 3.26
N GLY A 126 -1.52 1.77 2.00
CA GLY A 126 -0.69 1.41 0.85
C GLY A 126 0.66 2.12 0.86
N GLU A 127 0.72 3.38 1.33
CA GLU A 127 1.97 4.14 1.44
C GLU A 127 2.98 3.46 2.37
N LEU A 128 2.51 2.75 3.40
CA LEU A 128 3.39 1.98 4.29
C LEU A 128 3.99 0.79 3.54
N SER A 129 3.21 0.12 2.68
CA SER A 129 3.73 -0.94 1.83
C SER A 129 4.75 -0.41 0.83
N ASP A 130 4.50 0.75 0.23
CA ASP A 130 5.43 1.39 -0.72
C ASP A 130 6.76 1.75 -0.03
N LEU A 131 6.70 2.27 1.21
CA LEU A 131 7.90 2.57 2.01
C LEU A 131 8.70 1.30 2.36
N VAL A 132 8.02 0.21 2.74
CA VAL A 132 8.68 -1.07 3.03
C VAL A 132 9.30 -1.67 1.77
N GLU A 133 8.64 -1.56 0.62
CA GLU A 133 9.18 -1.98 -0.67
C GLU A 133 10.46 -1.19 -1.02
N TRP A 134 10.48 0.12 -0.76
CA TRP A 134 11.65 0.98 -0.95
C TRP A 134 12.82 0.60 -0.04
N LEU A 135 12.56 0.32 1.24
CA LEU A 135 13.57 -0.16 2.19
C LEU A 135 14.19 -1.50 1.78
N LEU A 136 13.39 -2.40 1.20
CA LEU A 136 13.80 -3.75 0.80
C LEU A 136 14.40 -3.81 -0.61
N ALA A 137 14.68 -2.67 -1.24
CA ALA A 137 15.34 -2.63 -2.54
C ALA A 137 16.69 -3.39 -2.49
N LYS A 138 16.93 -4.22 -3.52
CA LYS A 138 18.11 -5.09 -3.56
C LYS A 138 19.41 -4.33 -3.80
N GLN A 139 19.34 -3.21 -4.50
CA GLN A 139 20.47 -2.31 -4.68
C GLN A 139 20.50 -1.29 -3.53
N PRO A 140 21.61 -1.13 -2.79
CA PRO A 140 21.71 -0.18 -1.68
C PRO A 140 21.35 1.25 -2.08
N ALA A 141 21.82 1.71 -3.24
CA ALA A 141 21.56 3.05 -3.76
C ALA A 141 20.09 3.28 -4.17
N ALA A 142 19.28 2.22 -4.28
CA ALA A 142 17.85 2.31 -4.57
C ALA A 142 17.00 2.40 -3.29
N ARG A 143 17.59 2.32 -2.10
CA ARG A 143 16.92 2.48 -0.80
C ARG A 143 16.77 3.97 -0.44
N PRO A 144 16.01 4.31 0.61
CA PRO A 144 16.01 5.65 1.16
C PRO A 144 17.43 6.15 1.47
N PRO A 145 17.71 7.45 1.30
CA PRO A 145 19.04 7.99 1.50
C PRO A 145 19.48 8.03 2.98
N SER A 146 18.54 7.90 3.93
CA SER A 146 18.85 7.88 5.37
C SER A 146 17.67 7.38 6.21
N ALA A 147 17.93 6.97 7.44
CA ALA A 147 16.87 6.65 8.41
C ALA A 147 16.02 7.88 8.79
N LYS A 148 16.58 9.09 8.68
CA LYS A 148 15.84 10.34 8.89
C LYS A 148 14.74 10.54 7.84
N GLU A 149 15.04 10.26 6.57
CA GLU A 149 14.05 10.31 5.49
C GLU A 149 12.92 9.30 5.74
N VAL A 150 13.27 8.07 6.13
CA VAL A 150 12.29 7.05 6.50
C VAL A 150 11.41 7.52 7.65
N GLY A 151 12.00 8.18 8.66
CA GLY A 151 11.27 8.73 9.80
C GLY A 151 10.23 9.76 9.36
N ALA A 152 10.63 10.70 8.50
CA ALA A 152 9.71 11.70 7.94
C ALA A 152 8.54 11.06 7.16
N GLN A 153 8.79 10.01 6.38
CA GLN A 153 7.74 9.28 5.66
C GLN A 153 6.80 8.56 6.64
N VAL A 154 7.34 7.89 7.66
CA VAL A 154 6.53 7.23 8.70
C VAL A 154 5.69 8.24 9.46
N ASP A 155 6.25 9.37 9.88
CA ASP A 155 5.51 10.42 10.59
C ASP A 155 4.40 10.99 9.72
N ALA A 156 4.65 11.23 8.43
CA ALA A 156 3.64 11.68 7.47
C ALA A 156 2.52 10.64 7.23
N ILE A 157 2.84 9.34 7.31
CA ILE A 157 1.85 8.26 7.27
C ILE A 157 1.05 8.23 8.58
N ILE A 158 1.72 8.31 9.73
CA ILE A 158 1.08 8.32 11.05
C ILE A 158 0.17 9.53 11.21
N GLU A 159 0.58 10.72 10.79
CA GLU A 159 -0.24 11.93 10.81
C GLU A 159 -1.50 11.74 9.94
N ARG A 160 -1.37 11.13 8.76
CA ARG A 160 -2.51 10.78 7.90
C ARG A 160 -3.45 9.74 8.53
N ILE A 161 -2.91 8.75 9.25
CA ILE A 161 -3.71 7.76 9.99
C ILE A 161 -4.38 8.41 11.21
N GLY A 162 -3.63 9.18 11.98
CA GLY A 162 -4.00 9.80 13.26
C GLY A 162 -4.94 10.98 13.12
N THR A 163 -5.02 11.59 11.93
CA THR A 163 -6.05 12.57 11.56
C THR A 163 -7.43 11.94 11.33
N GLY A 164 -7.60 10.62 11.48
CA GLY A 164 -8.91 9.97 11.49
C GLY A 164 -9.67 10.09 10.17
N THR A 165 -8.96 10.19 9.04
CA THR A 165 -9.61 10.32 7.73
C THR A 165 -10.27 8.99 7.34
N ARG A 166 -11.61 8.96 7.39
CA ARG A 166 -12.46 7.83 6.99
C ARG A 166 -12.03 7.29 5.63
N SER A 167 -11.79 5.98 5.52
CA SER A 167 -11.55 5.37 4.20
C SER A 167 -12.82 5.35 3.36
N ILE A 168 -12.70 5.83 2.12
CA ILE A 168 -13.74 5.75 1.09
C ILE A 168 -13.32 4.74 0.02
N ARG A 169 -14.29 4.00 -0.51
CA ARG A 169 -14.08 3.05 -1.61
C ARG A 169 -14.51 3.71 -2.91
N VAL A 170 -13.58 3.83 -3.85
CA VAL A 170 -13.82 4.40 -5.18
C VAL A 170 -13.64 3.30 -6.21
N LEU A 171 -14.60 3.17 -7.13
CA LEU A 171 -14.49 2.29 -8.28
C LEU A 171 -14.38 3.15 -9.54
N VAL A 172 -13.34 2.95 -10.33
CA VAL A 172 -13.15 3.60 -11.63
C VAL A 172 -13.43 2.57 -12.72
N VAL A 173 -14.45 2.81 -13.54
CA VAL A 173 -14.89 1.94 -14.63
C VAL A 173 -14.57 2.62 -15.94
N ASP A 174 -13.46 2.23 -16.54
CA ASP A 174 -12.97 2.80 -17.80
C ASP A 174 -12.16 1.73 -18.55
N ASP A 175 -12.54 1.47 -19.80
CA ASP A 175 -11.91 0.50 -20.70
C ASP A 175 -10.58 1.00 -21.29
N ASP A 176 -10.27 2.30 -21.13
CA ASP A 176 -8.98 2.88 -21.45
C ASP A 176 -8.04 2.86 -20.23
N THR A 177 -6.92 2.14 -20.39
CA THR A 177 -5.94 1.94 -19.31
C THR A 177 -5.27 3.25 -18.84
N PRO A 178 -4.85 4.18 -19.74
CA PRO A 178 -4.37 5.50 -19.31
C PRO A 178 -5.39 6.30 -18.50
N ARG A 179 -6.65 6.39 -18.93
CA ARG A 179 -7.71 7.15 -18.26
C ARG A 179 -8.11 6.56 -16.91
N SER A 180 -8.28 5.23 -16.84
CA SER A 180 -8.56 4.55 -15.57
C SER A 180 -7.46 4.79 -14.52
N ARG A 181 -6.17 4.78 -14.93
CA ARG A 181 -5.04 5.13 -14.06
C ARG A 181 -5.04 6.59 -13.62
N LEU A 182 -5.41 7.51 -14.51
CA LEU A 182 -5.57 8.92 -14.15
C LEU A 182 -6.66 9.09 -13.08
N GLY A 183 -7.83 8.45 -13.27
CA GLY A 183 -8.91 8.44 -12.28
C GLY A 183 -8.48 7.85 -10.93
N TRP A 184 -7.71 6.76 -10.95
CA TRP A 184 -7.12 6.17 -9.75
C TRP A 184 -6.20 7.15 -9.00
N SER A 185 -5.30 7.82 -9.74
CA SER A 185 -4.39 8.80 -9.17
C SER A 185 -5.14 10.00 -8.60
N LEU A 186 -6.13 10.51 -9.32
CA LEU A 186 -6.97 11.64 -8.89
C LEU A 186 -7.70 11.33 -7.59
N ALA A 187 -8.26 10.13 -7.45
CA ALA A 187 -8.97 9.73 -6.23
C ALA A 187 -8.03 9.65 -5.02
N ARG A 188 -6.84 9.05 -5.15
CA ARG A 188 -5.85 9.00 -4.05
C ARG A 188 -5.28 10.37 -3.69
N ARG A 189 -5.12 11.27 -4.67
CA ARG A 189 -4.72 12.67 -4.39
C ARG A 189 -5.82 13.45 -3.68
N ALA A 190 -7.07 13.21 -4.04
CA ALA A 190 -8.22 13.87 -3.43
C ALA A 190 -8.43 13.42 -1.98
N HIS A 191 -8.14 12.15 -1.69
CA HIS A 191 -8.29 11.56 -0.36
C HIS A 191 -7.27 10.44 -0.15
N ALA A 192 -6.30 10.64 0.75
CA ALA A 192 -5.17 9.72 0.93
C ALA A 192 -5.62 8.29 1.30
N SER A 193 -6.61 8.16 2.20
CA SER A 193 -7.13 6.85 2.63
C SER A 193 -8.19 6.27 1.68
N ALA A 194 -8.28 6.75 0.43
CA ALA A 194 -9.19 6.20 -0.57
C ALA A 194 -8.69 4.83 -1.07
N ILE A 195 -9.54 3.81 -0.96
CA ILE A 195 -9.32 2.50 -1.55
C ILE A 195 -9.90 2.54 -2.95
N VAL A 196 -9.05 2.46 -3.97
CA VAL A 196 -9.49 2.64 -5.36
C VAL A 196 -9.29 1.35 -6.15
N GLU A 197 -10.39 0.82 -6.71
CA GLU A 197 -10.37 -0.30 -7.65
C GLU A 197 -10.68 0.19 -9.06
N ILE A 198 -10.14 -0.51 -10.06
CA ILE A 198 -10.40 -0.24 -11.48
C ILE A 198 -11.12 -1.45 -12.07
N ALA A 199 -12.11 -1.22 -12.93
CA ALA A 199 -12.71 -2.23 -13.79
C ALA A 199 -12.65 -1.76 -15.25
N SER A 200 -12.16 -2.61 -16.16
CA SER A 200 -12.12 -2.31 -17.60
C SER A 200 -13.41 -2.70 -18.32
N GLU A 201 -14.30 -3.46 -17.68
CA GLU A 201 -15.54 -3.96 -18.25
C GLU A 201 -16.71 -3.82 -17.26
N GLY A 202 -17.92 -3.61 -17.77
CA GLY A 202 -19.11 -3.42 -16.93
C GLY A 202 -19.48 -4.65 -16.10
N THR A 203 -19.17 -5.87 -16.56
CA THR A 203 -19.40 -7.11 -15.82
C THR A 203 -18.50 -7.23 -14.58
N ASP A 204 -17.21 -6.95 -14.72
CA ASP A 204 -16.26 -6.86 -13.59
C ASP A 204 -16.66 -5.74 -12.62
N ALA A 205 -17.08 -4.59 -13.15
CA ALA A 205 -17.62 -3.50 -12.33
C ALA A 205 -18.85 -3.92 -11.52
N ALA A 206 -19.78 -4.68 -12.12
CA ALA A 206 -20.96 -5.20 -11.44
C ALA A 206 -20.59 -6.18 -10.30
N HIS A 207 -19.59 -7.05 -10.52
CA HIS A 207 -19.06 -7.91 -9.45
C HIS A 207 -18.48 -7.10 -8.30
N LYS A 208 -17.66 -6.08 -8.58
CA LYS A 208 -17.06 -5.19 -7.57
C LYS A 208 -18.09 -4.34 -6.82
N LEU A 209 -19.13 -3.87 -7.51
CA LEU A 209 -20.27 -3.17 -6.91
C LEU A 209 -20.94 -4.03 -5.82
N ASN A 210 -21.21 -5.29 -6.13
CA ASN A 210 -21.86 -6.22 -5.20
C ASN A 210 -20.91 -6.67 -4.08
N ARG A 211 -19.63 -6.91 -4.40
CA ARG A 211 -18.61 -7.41 -3.45
C ARG A 211 -18.20 -6.37 -2.43
N ASP A 212 -17.93 -5.14 -2.88
CA ASP A 212 -17.25 -4.13 -2.05
C ASP A 212 -18.10 -2.92 -1.70
N SER A 213 -19.29 -2.79 -2.32
CA SER A 213 -20.22 -1.68 -2.09
C SER A 213 -19.50 -0.32 -2.10
N PRO A 214 -18.83 0.06 -3.21
CA PRO A 214 -18.02 1.26 -3.28
C PRO A 214 -18.85 2.52 -3.00
N ASP A 215 -18.27 3.48 -2.29
CA ASP A 215 -18.90 4.76 -1.92
C ASP A 215 -19.16 5.64 -3.16
N LEU A 216 -18.21 5.65 -4.09
CA LEU A 216 -18.23 6.43 -5.32
C LEU A 216 -17.83 5.57 -6.52
N VAL A 217 -18.49 5.77 -7.66
CA VAL A 217 -18.19 5.07 -8.90
C VAL A 217 -18.08 6.08 -10.03
N PHE A 218 -16.90 6.14 -10.66
CA PHE A 218 -16.71 6.85 -11.92
C PHE A 218 -16.90 5.86 -13.07
N ILE A 219 -17.71 6.21 -14.07
CA ILE A 219 -18.04 5.33 -15.20
C ILE A 219 -17.80 6.09 -16.48
N ARG A 220 -16.99 5.58 -17.40
CA ARG A 220 -16.80 6.20 -18.71
C ARG A 220 -18.12 6.23 -19.49
N ALA A 221 -18.53 7.40 -19.99
CA ALA A 221 -19.76 7.57 -20.76
C ALA A 221 -19.81 6.66 -21.99
N SER A 222 -18.66 6.50 -22.66
CA SER A 222 -18.51 5.65 -23.84
C SER A 222 -18.15 4.20 -23.52
N LEU A 223 -18.29 3.73 -22.26
CA LEU A 223 -18.03 2.33 -21.90
C LEU A 223 -18.92 1.42 -22.75
N ARG A 224 -18.28 0.50 -23.49
CA ARG A 224 -18.93 -0.49 -24.33
C ARG A 224 -18.61 -1.90 -23.82
N GLY A 225 -19.32 -2.89 -24.32
CA GLY A 225 -19.14 -4.30 -23.98
C GLY A 225 -20.46 -4.97 -23.68
N VAL A 226 -20.40 -6.10 -22.96
CA VAL A 226 -21.58 -6.89 -22.56
C VAL A 226 -22.52 -6.09 -21.66
N MET A 227 -21.95 -5.21 -20.83
CA MET A 227 -22.70 -4.27 -20.00
C MET A 227 -22.16 -2.86 -20.26
N ASN A 228 -22.98 -2.02 -20.88
CA ASN A 228 -22.63 -0.63 -21.17
C ASN A 228 -22.80 0.27 -19.93
N ALA A 229 -22.38 1.55 -20.04
CA ALA A 229 -22.46 2.51 -18.94
C ALA A 229 -23.86 2.66 -18.33
N LEU A 230 -24.91 2.72 -19.17
CA LEU A 230 -26.29 2.89 -18.71
C LEU A 230 -26.81 1.62 -18.02
N GLU A 231 -26.53 0.45 -18.58
CA GLU A 231 -26.89 -0.84 -17.99
C GLU A 231 -26.21 -1.04 -16.63
N LEU A 232 -24.94 -0.65 -16.51
CA LEU A 232 -24.21 -0.69 -15.25
C LEU A 232 -24.83 0.26 -14.20
N CYS A 233 -25.22 1.47 -14.59
CA CYS A 233 -25.93 2.41 -13.72
C CYS A 233 -27.28 1.83 -13.26
N MET A 234 -28.06 1.25 -14.18
CA MET A 234 -29.34 0.59 -13.85
C MET A 234 -29.13 -0.60 -12.91
N TYR A 235 -28.11 -1.42 -13.17
CA TYR A 235 -27.73 -2.52 -12.29
C TYR A 235 -27.40 -2.02 -10.88
N ALA A 236 -26.54 -1.00 -10.77
CA ALA A 236 -26.15 -0.41 -9.50
C ALA A 236 -27.35 0.15 -8.71
N ARG A 237 -28.35 0.71 -9.40
CA ARG A 237 -29.61 1.19 -8.80
C ARG A 237 -30.56 0.06 -8.40
N GLY A 238 -30.48 -1.09 -9.06
CA GLY A 238 -31.25 -2.29 -8.72
C GLY A 238 -30.73 -3.06 -7.50
N LEU A 239 -29.51 -2.76 -7.02
CA LEU A 239 -28.93 -3.43 -5.85
C LEU A 239 -29.71 -3.07 -4.57
N ARG A 240 -30.12 -4.10 -3.81
CA ARG A 240 -30.79 -3.97 -2.51
C ARG A 240 -29.76 -3.70 -1.39
N VAL A 241 -29.20 -2.50 -1.40
CA VAL A 241 -28.26 -2.00 -0.38
C VAL A 241 -28.91 -0.87 0.43
N GLU A 242 -28.60 -0.78 1.73
CA GLU A 242 -29.20 0.22 2.64
C GLU A 242 -28.94 1.67 2.20
N GLN A 243 -27.79 1.91 1.57
CA GLN A 243 -27.44 3.17 0.95
C GLN A 243 -26.86 2.85 -0.43
N GLN A 244 -27.13 3.67 -1.44
CA GLN A 244 -26.62 3.47 -2.81
C GLN A 244 -25.31 4.22 -3.06
N ALA A 245 -24.52 3.75 -4.03
CA ALA A 245 -23.27 4.41 -4.41
C ALA A 245 -23.56 5.72 -5.14
N LYS A 246 -22.70 6.71 -4.95
CA LYS A 246 -22.70 7.90 -5.81
C LYS A 246 -22.15 7.48 -7.16
N LEU A 247 -22.92 7.74 -8.23
CA LEU A 247 -22.54 7.39 -9.59
C LEU A 247 -22.21 8.67 -10.36
N VAL A 248 -21.08 8.66 -11.05
CA VAL A 248 -20.58 9.78 -11.84
C VAL A 248 -20.17 9.27 -13.21
N ILE A 249 -20.83 9.75 -14.25
CA ILE A 249 -20.43 9.48 -15.63
C ILE A 249 -19.34 10.46 -16.03
N VAL A 250 -18.28 9.93 -16.65
CA VAL A 250 -17.13 10.69 -17.11
C VAL A 250 -17.10 10.70 -18.63
N GLY A 251 -17.20 11.90 -19.19
CA GLY A 251 -17.18 12.19 -20.61
C GLY A 251 -18.54 12.48 -21.22
N ASP A 252 -18.53 12.68 -22.54
CA ASP A 252 -19.68 13.21 -23.24
C ASP A 252 -20.81 12.19 -23.33
N ILE A 253 -21.96 12.58 -22.80
CA ILE A 253 -23.21 11.83 -22.89
C ILE A 253 -23.96 12.35 -24.11
N SER A 254 -24.47 11.44 -24.95
CA SER A 254 -25.30 11.85 -26.08
C SER A 254 -26.63 12.43 -25.59
N GLU A 255 -27.17 13.45 -26.27
CA GLU A 255 -28.40 14.15 -25.83
C GLU A 255 -29.58 13.20 -25.57
N LYS A 256 -29.67 12.10 -26.33
CA LYS A 256 -30.69 11.06 -26.16
C LYS A 256 -30.57 10.26 -24.85
N ASP A 257 -29.36 10.14 -24.29
CA ASP A 257 -29.07 9.31 -23.12
C ASP A 257 -29.11 10.13 -21.81
N VAL A 258 -29.02 11.46 -21.90
CA VAL A 258 -29.09 12.38 -20.74
C VAL A 258 -30.33 12.11 -19.85
N PRO A 259 -31.55 11.94 -20.39
CA PRO A 259 -32.72 11.66 -19.55
C PRO A 259 -32.60 10.33 -18.80
N ALA A 260 -31.98 9.31 -19.41
CA ALA A 260 -31.84 7.99 -18.81
C ALA A 260 -30.85 8.00 -17.64
N PHE A 261 -29.72 8.71 -17.78
CA PHE A 261 -28.78 8.90 -16.66
C PHE A 261 -29.35 9.79 -15.55
N ALA A 262 -30.12 10.84 -15.90
CA ALA A 262 -30.78 11.68 -14.91
C ALA A 262 -31.82 10.90 -14.09
N ALA A 263 -32.64 10.05 -14.75
CA ALA A 263 -33.58 9.17 -14.06
C ALA A 263 -32.90 8.14 -13.15
N ALA A 264 -31.63 7.84 -13.43
CA ALA A 264 -30.79 6.98 -12.61
C ALA A 264 -30.11 7.70 -11.44
N ASP A 265 -30.39 8.98 -11.18
CA ASP A 265 -29.66 9.80 -10.18
C ASP A 265 -28.13 9.74 -10.40
N VAL A 266 -27.70 9.86 -11.66
CA VAL A 266 -26.29 9.82 -12.05
C VAL A 266 -25.86 11.23 -12.45
N SER A 267 -24.80 11.72 -11.80
CA SER A 267 -24.18 12.99 -12.18
C SER A 267 -23.20 12.78 -13.33
N ALA A 268 -22.90 13.82 -14.11
CA ALA A 268 -21.96 13.73 -15.24
C ALA A 268 -20.86 14.79 -15.12
N ILE A 269 -19.64 14.43 -15.53
CA ILE A 269 -18.50 15.32 -15.67
C ILE A 269 -18.05 15.26 -17.14
N PRO A 270 -18.04 16.38 -17.88
CA PRO A 270 -17.57 16.41 -19.27
C PRO A 270 -16.07 16.08 -19.36
N ASP A 271 -15.64 15.59 -20.53
CA ASP A 271 -14.23 15.26 -20.81
C ASP A 271 -13.45 16.50 -21.26
N ASP A 272 -13.37 17.51 -20.40
CA ASP A 272 -12.74 18.79 -20.70
C ASP A 272 -11.53 19.08 -19.79
N SER A 273 -11.00 20.30 -19.86
CA SER A 273 -9.85 20.72 -19.06
C SER A 273 -10.09 20.72 -17.55
N GLN A 274 -11.35 20.67 -17.09
CA GLN A 274 -11.73 20.68 -15.68
C GLN A 274 -12.00 19.28 -15.12
N LEU A 275 -11.95 18.23 -15.95
CA LEU A 275 -12.22 16.84 -15.55
C LEU A 275 -11.50 16.45 -14.25
N ALA A 276 -10.20 16.74 -14.16
CA ALA A 276 -9.39 16.41 -13.00
C ALA A 276 -9.89 17.07 -11.70
N GLU A 277 -10.20 18.36 -11.75
CA GLU A 277 -10.68 19.13 -10.59
C GLU A 277 -12.07 18.65 -10.17
N ALA A 278 -12.96 18.41 -11.14
CA ALA A 278 -14.29 17.90 -10.89
C ALA A 278 -14.28 16.50 -10.26
N MET A 279 -13.41 15.59 -10.73
CA MET A 279 -13.24 14.27 -10.13
C MET A 279 -12.74 14.37 -8.68
N ILE A 280 -11.75 15.22 -8.42
CA ILE A 280 -11.23 15.47 -7.06
C ILE A 280 -12.35 15.99 -6.14
N ALA A 281 -13.18 16.91 -6.63
CA ALA A 281 -14.29 17.47 -5.86
C ALA A 281 -15.31 16.40 -5.47
N GLN A 282 -15.65 15.47 -6.39
CA GLN A 282 -16.57 14.36 -6.09
C GLN A 282 -16.03 13.44 -4.99
N VAL A 283 -14.74 13.12 -5.05
CA VAL A 283 -14.08 12.25 -4.05
C VAL A 283 -14.09 12.93 -2.67
N ARG A 284 -13.76 14.23 -2.60
CA ARG A 284 -13.81 15.01 -1.35
C ARG A 284 -15.23 15.13 -0.79
N ALA A 285 -16.23 15.32 -1.65
CA ALA A 285 -17.63 15.40 -1.22
C ALA A 285 -18.08 14.09 -0.56
N VAL A 286 -17.79 12.94 -1.18
CA VAL A 286 -18.13 11.61 -0.63
C VAL A 286 -17.34 11.30 0.64
N ALA A 287 -16.12 11.82 0.78
CA ALA A 287 -15.34 11.71 2.02
C ALA A 287 -15.95 12.49 3.19
N ALA A 288 -16.61 13.62 2.91
CA ALA A 288 -17.27 14.45 3.92
C ALA A 288 -18.64 13.90 4.38
N ASP A 289 -19.26 13.02 3.58
CA ASP A 289 -20.55 12.42 3.90
C ASP A 289 -20.46 11.37 5.03
N SER A 290 -21.61 11.16 5.70
CA SER A 290 -21.74 10.15 6.76
C SER A 290 -21.41 8.75 6.24
N PRO A 291 -20.73 7.91 7.03
CA PRO A 291 -20.26 6.60 6.59
C PRO A 291 -21.40 5.66 6.18
N ARG A 292 -21.22 5.00 5.03
CA ARG A 292 -22.15 3.95 4.58
C ARG A 292 -22.07 2.74 5.50
N ARG A 293 -23.22 2.28 6.00
CA ARG A 293 -23.32 0.99 6.70
C ARG A 293 -23.03 -0.13 5.70
N ARG A 294 -21.99 -0.91 5.99
CA ARG A 294 -21.55 -2.02 5.14
C ARG A 294 -21.97 -3.34 5.79
N LYS A 295 -22.44 -4.29 4.98
CA LYS A 295 -22.50 -5.68 5.44
C LYS A 295 -21.06 -6.17 5.68
N PRO A 296 -20.77 -6.84 6.80
CA PRO A 296 -19.46 -7.46 7.00
C PRO A 296 -19.18 -8.44 5.85
N ARG A 297 -17.93 -8.47 5.37
CA ARG A 297 -17.51 -9.42 4.34
C ARG A 297 -17.78 -10.83 4.84
N SER A 298 -18.71 -11.56 4.22
CA SER A 298 -18.76 -13.00 4.38
C SER A 298 -17.59 -13.57 3.57
N THR A 299 -16.47 -13.82 4.23
CA THR A 299 -15.40 -14.65 3.65
C THR A 299 -15.98 -16.04 3.43
N VAL A 300 -16.35 -16.34 2.19
CA VAL A 300 -16.41 -17.73 1.74
C VAL A 300 -15.01 -18.04 1.23
N SER A 301 -14.14 -18.47 2.15
CA SER A 301 -12.96 -19.24 1.77
C SER A 301 -13.43 -20.53 1.11
N GLY A 302 -13.05 -20.72 -0.15
CA GLY A 302 -13.08 -21.98 -0.88
C GLY A 302 -11.69 -22.24 -1.41
#